data_AF-A0A7S4PFT5-F1
#
_entry.id   AF-A0A7S4PFT5-F1
#
_cell.length_a   1.000
_cell.length_b   1.000
_cell.length_c   1.000
_cell.angle_alpha   90.00
_cell.angle_beta   90.00
_cell.angle_gamma   90.00
#
_symmetry.space_group_name_H-M   'P 1'
#
loop_
_entity.id
_entity.type
_entity.pdbx_description
1 polymer ?
#
loop_
_entity_poly.entity_id
_entity_poly.type
_entity_poly.pdbx_seq_one_letter_code
_entity_poly.pdbx_strand_id
1 'polypeptide(L)'
;SRFHERMSYEDIEFPPAQRSIGPEGFCEKEVAWSRPPAACSLFGAKISPDDVLEGELDDCYLVSALTLLATRPPLVHRLVRKEGDQPGKYHVRIWQQGVSVEVTVDDRVPCIKSSRRPI
;
A
#
# COMPACT_ATOMS: atom_id res chain seq x y z
N SER A 1 -2.37 -17.83 -9.18
CA SER A 1 -2.79 -18.25 -10.54
C SER A 1 -3.55 -17.10 -11.18
N ARG A 2 -3.51 -16.94 -12.52
CA ARG A 2 -4.21 -15.84 -13.23
C ARG A 2 -5.73 -15.75 -12.94
N PHE A 3 -6.32 -16.83 -12.42
CA PHE A 3 -7.73 -16.87 -12.01
C PHE A 3 -8.02 -16.10 -10.70
N HIS A 4 -7.09 -16.05 -9.74
CA HIS A 4 -7.26 -15.26 -8.51
C HIS A 4 -7.20 -13.75 -8.77
N GLU A 5 -6.39 -13.35 -9.74
CA GLU A 5 -6.16 -11.94 -10.08
C GLU A 5 -7.42 -11.30 -10.70
N ARG A 6 -8.21 -12.06 -11.47
CA ARG A 6 -9.45 -11.61 -12.11
C ARG A 6 -10.65 -11.48 -11.15
N MET A 7 -10.53 -12.01 -9.93
CA MET A 7 -11.56 -11.98 -8.89
C MET A 7 -11.20 -11.03 -7.73
N SER A 8 -10.01 -10.43 -7.78
CA SER A 8 -9.56 -9.49 -6.75
C SER A 8 -10.20 -8.12 -7.00
N TYR A 9 -10.40 -7.36 -5.93
CA TYR A 9 -10.89 -5.99 -6.03
C TYR A 9 -9.95 -5.14 -6.88
N GLU A 10 -10.56 -4.26 -7.69
CA GLU A 10 -9.89 -3.28 -8.50
C GLU A 10 -10.44 -1.91 -8.14
N ASP A 11 -9.55 -0.99 -7.77
CA ASP A 11 -9.91 0.40 -7.56
C ASP A 11 -9.91 1.12 -8.92
N ILE A 12 -11.10 1.53 -9.36
CA ILE A 12 -11.28 2.24 -10.63
C ILE A 12 -10.96 3.73 -10.50
N GLU A 13 -11.02 4.29 -9.29
CA GLU A 13 -10.73 5.70 -9.01
C GLU A 13 -9.22 5.91 -8.84
N PHE A 14 -8.52 4.90 -8.34
CA PHE A 14 -7.05 4.86 -8.23
C PHE A 14 -6.43 3.67 -9.00
N PRO A 15 -6.44 3.69 -10.34
CA PRO A 15 -6.04 2.54 -11.15
C PRO A 15 -4.51 2.41 -11.28
N PRO A 16 -3.99 1.25 -11.72
CA PRO A 16 -2.56 1.04 -11.92
C PRO A 16 -2.03 1.77 -13.17
N ALA A 17 -1.93 3.10 -13.10
CA ALA A 17 -1.59 3.98 -14.20
C ALA A 17 -0.73 5.17 -13.75
N GLN A 18 -0.09 5.87 -14.69
CA GLN A 18 0.77 7.02 -14.40
C GLN A 18 0.07 8.09 -13.55
N ARG A 19 -1.22 8.34 -13.80
CA ARG A 19 -2.01 9.32 -13.03
C ARG A 19 -2.10 9.02 -11.53
N SER A 20 -1.93 7.76 -11.13
CA SER A 20 -1.95 7.32 -9.73
C SER A 20 -0.55 7.35 -9.11
N ILE A 21 0.51 7.39 -9.93
CA ILE A 21 1.88 7.61 -9.47
C ILE A 21 2.08 9.10 -9.15
N GLY A 22 1.63 9.97 -10.05
CA GLY A 22 1.79 11.41 -9.91
C GLY A 22 1.84 12.14 -11.26
N PRO A 23 2.13 13.46 -11.24
CA PRO A 23 2.35 14.22 -12.47
C PRO A 23 3.51 13.66 -13.29
N GLU A 24 3.60 14.05 -14.56
CA GLU A 24 4.76 13.72 -15.40
C GLU A 24 6.05 14.20 -14.75
N GLY A 25 7.09 13.37 -14.77
CA GLY A 25 8.38 13.64 -14.12
C GLY A 25 8.41 13.34 -12.61
N PHE A 26 7.30 12.95 -11.97
CA PHE A 26 7.30 12.56 -10.55
C PHE A 26 8.15 11.32 -10.27
N CYS A 27 8.17 10.37 -11.19
CA CYS A 27 9.03 9.19 -11.17
C CYS A 27 9.58 8.94 -12.57
N GLU A 28 10.91 9.00 -12.74
CA GLU A 28 11.58 8.81 -14.03
C GLU A 28 11.80 7.32 -14.38
N LYS A 29 11.50 6.42 -13.44
CA LYS A 29 11.76 4.98 -13.59
C LYS A 29 10.63 4.30 -14.35
N GLU A 30 10.95 3.23 -15.08
CA GLU A 30 9.92 2.35 -15.62
C GLU A 30 9.23 1.59 -14.48
N VAL A 31 7.92 1.78 -14.34
CA VAL A 31 7.10 1.19 -13.27
C VAL A 31 6.21 0.07 -13.81
N ALA A 32 6.10 -1.01 -13.04
CA ALA A 32 5.12 -2.07 -13.23
C ALA A 32 4.32 -2.27 -11.94
N TRP A 33 3.00 -2.32 -12.05
CA TRP A 33 2.11 -2.55 -10.92
C TRP A 33 1.99 -4.04 -10.63
N SER A 34 2.23 -4.43 -9.38
CA SER A 34 2.26 -5.83 -8.96
C SER A 34 1.41 -6.02 -7.71
N ARG A 35 0.74 -7.18 -7.60
CA ARG A 35 0.07 -7.60 -6.37
C ARG A 35 1.02 -8.45 -5.52
N PRO A 36 0.90 -8.41 -4.18
CA PRO A 36 1.66 -9.29 -3.32
C PRO A 36 1.35 -10.77 -3.62
N PRO A 37 2.32 -11.68 -3.49
CA PRO A 37 2.05 -13.11 -3.57
C PRO A 37 0.97 -13.56 -2.57
N ALA A 38 0.16 -14.54 -2.93
CA ALA A 38 -0.94 -15.03 -2.08
C ALA A 38 -0.48 -15.57 -0.70
N ALA A 39 0.80 -15.91 -0.56
CA ALA A 39 1.40 -16.37 0.69
C ALA A 39 1.74 -15.22 1.67
N CYS A 40 1.73 -13.97 1.21
CA CYS A 40 2.01 -12.80 2.05
C CYS A 40 0.80 -12.44 2.91
N SER A 41 1.07 -12.02 4.14
CA SER A 41 0.08 -11.45 5.05
C SER A 41 0.28 -9.93 5.16
N LEU A 42 -0.81 -9.20 5.46
CA LEU A 42 -0.74 -7.75 5.68
C LEU A 42 0.15 -7.40 6.88
N PHE A 43 0.12 -8.22 7.93
CA PHE A 43 0.96 -8.09 9.10
C PHE A 43 1.71 -9.40 9.34
N GLY A 44 2.96 -9.30 9.79
CA GLY A 44 3.72 -10.44 10.29
C GLY A 44 3.21 -10.94 11.64
N ALA A 45 3.95 -11.87 12.26
CA ALA A 45 3.64 -12.34 13.62
C ALA A 45 3.72 -11.21 14.67
N LYS A 46 4.50 -10.17 14.37
CA LYS A 46 4.59 -8.92 15.13
C LYS A 46 4.64 -7.77 14.12
N ILE A 47 4.26 -6.59 14.57
CA ILE A 47 4.49 -5.33 13.86
C ILE A 47 5.71 -4.67 14.53
N SER A 48 6.73 -4.38 13.74
CA SER A 48 7.99 -3.76 14.16
C SER A 48 8.27 -2.50 13.34
N PRO A 49 8.95 -1.49 13.90
CA PRO A 49 9.55 -0.42 13.11
C PRO A 49 10.40 -0.91 11.93
N ASP A 50 11.05 -2.07 12.06
CA ASP A 50 11.87 -2.68 11.00
C ASP A 50 11.06 -3.17 9.80
N ASP A 51 9.73 -3.28 9.93
CA ASP A 51 8.83 -3.65 8.82
C ASP A 51 8.58 -2.46 7.87
N VAL A 52 8.97 -1.24 8.27
CA VAL A 52 8.81 -0.01 7.48
C VAL A 52 10.14 0.31 6.80
N LEU A 53 10.16 0.22 5.48
CA LEU A 53 11.34 0.48 4.66
C LEU A 53 11.07 1.64 3.70
N GLU A 54 12.05 2.53 3.55
CA GLU A 54 11.99 3.62 2.58
C GLU A 54 12.06 3.07 1.16
N GLY A 55 11.21 3.64 0.29
CA GLY A 55 11.20 3.37 -1.14
C GLY A 55 12.23 4.21 -1.88
N GLU A 56 11.91 4.55 -3.11
CA GLU A 56 12.68 5.43 -3.98
C GLU A 56 12.05 6.83 -4.10
N LEU A 57 10.82 7.01 -3.60
CA LEU A 57 10.19 8.30 -3.42
C LEU A 57 10.77 9.03 -2.20
N ASP A 58 10.93 10.35 -2.31
CA ASP A 58 11.36 11.21 -1.19
C ASP A 58 10.16 11.56 -0.29
N ASP A 59 9.68 10.55 0.44
CA ASP A 59 8.53 10.62 1.34
C ASP A 59 8.91 10.29 2.80
N CYS A 60 10.17 10.59 3.17
CA CYS A 60 10.73 10.29 4.48
C CYS A 60 9.87 10.75 5.67
N TYR A 61 9.07 11.82 5.50
CA TYR A 61 8.11 12.29 6.51
C TYR A 61 7.01 11.26 6.80
N LEU A 62 6.52 10.57 5.76
CA LEU A 62 5.50 9.54 5.86
C LEU A 62 6.10 8.27 6.45
N VAL A 63 7.26 7.84 5.94
CA VAL A 63 8.01 6.68 6.44
C VAL A 63 8.32 6.83 7.92
N SER A 64 8.78 8.01 8.36
CA SER A 64 9.06 8.31 9.77
C SER A 64 7.80 8.21 10.64
N ALA A 65 6.67 8.73 10.16
CA ALA A 65 5.40 8.65 10.87
C ALA A 65 4.91 7.20 11.01
N LEU A 66 5.00 6.40 9.94
CA LEU A 66 4.64 4.99 9.95
C LEU A 66 5.56 4.17 10.87
N THR A 67 6.86 4.44 10.85
CA THR A 67 7.85 3.83 11.75
C THR A 67 7.50 4.07 13.21
N LEU A 68 7.11 5.31 13.55
CA LEU A 68 6.65 5.65 14.90
C LEU A 68 5.34 4.93 15.26
N LEU A 69 4.39 4.82 14.33
CA LEU A 69 3.14 4.09 14.54
C LEU A 69 3.40 2.59 14.77
N ALA A 70 4.38 2.00 14.09
CA ALA A 70 4.75 0.60 14.24
C ALA A 70 5.25 0.25 15.66
N THR A 71 5.75 1.23 16.43
CA THR A 71 6.04 1.05 17.87
C THR A 71 4.78 0.83 18.73
N ARG A 72 3.59 1.07 18.17
CA ARG A 72 2.28 0.94 18.82
C ARG A 72 1.32 0.10 17.95
N PRO A 73 1.49 -1.24 17.88
CA PRO A 73 0.69 -2.12 17.01
C PRO A 73 -0.84 -1.92 17.07
N PRO A 74 -1.48 -1.65 18.23
CA PRO A 74 -2.92 -1.39 18.27
C PRO A 74 -3.37 -0.17 17.44
N LEU A 75 -2.49 0.81 17.21
CA LEU A 75 -2.78 1.96 16.35
C LEU A 75 -2.68 1.58 14.87
N VAL A 76 -1.72 0.72 14.50
CA VAL A 76 -1.58 0.22 13.11
C VAL A 76 -2.81 -0.58 12.70
N HIS A 77 -3.35 -1.41 13.60
CA HIS A 77 -4.60 -2.14 13.35
C HIS A 77 -5.84 -1.23 13.18
N ARG A 78 -5.79 0.02 13.68
CA ARG A 78 -6.84 1.02 13.43
C ARG A 78 -6.64 1.74 12.11
N LEU A 79 -5.42 1.76 11.59
CA LEU A 79 -5.04 2.45 10.36
C LEU A 79 -5.41 1.63 9.13
N VAL A 80 -5.07 0.34 9.10
CA VAL A 80 -5.30 -0.50 7.92
C VAL A 80 -5.94 -1.83 8.28
N ARG A 81 -6.95 -2.23 7.49
CA ARG A 81 -7.59 -3.54 7.57
C ARG A 81 -7.80 -4.14 6.19
N LYS A 82 -7.76 -5.46 6.12
CA LYS A 82 -8.13 -6.24 4.93
C LYS A 82 -9.62 -6.55 4.95
N GLU A 83 -10.28 -6.47 3.80
CA GLU A 83 -11.65 -6.99 3.64
C GLU A 83 -11.63 -8.53 3.65
N GLY A 84 -12.48 -9.14 4.48
CA GLY A 84 -12.40 -10.58 4.76
C GLY A 84 -12.83 -11.47 3.60
N ASP A 85 -13.87 -11.06 2.87
CA ASP A 85 -14.52 -11.84 1.81
C ASP A 85 -14.08 -11.45 0.39
N GLN A 86 -13.42 -10.30 0.24
CA GLN A 86 -13.00 -9.76 -1.05
C GLN A 86 -11.46 -9.67 -1.17
N PRO A 87 -10.80 -10.60 -1.89
CA PRO A 87 -9.37 -10.56 -2.11
C PRO A 87 -8.91 -9.24 -2.72
N GLY A 88 -7.76 -8.75 -2.29
CA GLY A 88 -7.19 -7.52 -2.84
C GLY A 88 -7.91 -6.24 -2.44
N LYS A 89 -8.86 -6.25 -1.51
CA LYS A 89 -9.54 -5.04 -1.00
C LYS A 89 -9.10 -4.69 0.40
N TYR A 90 -8.69 -3.43 0.58
CA TYR A 90 -8.18 -2.92 1.84
C TYR A 90 -8.84 -1.60 2.18
N HIS A 91 -8.98 -1.34 3.47
CA HIS A 91 -9.50 -0.07 3.99
C HIS A 91 -8.39 0.60 4.80
N VAL A 92 -8.09 1.84 4.44
CA VAL A 92 -7.16 2.72 5.15
C VAL A 92 -7.95 3.84 5.80
N ARG A 93 -7.81 3.99 7.12
CA ARG A 93 -8.44 5.07 7.87
C ARG A 93 -7.43 6.18 8.12
N ILE A 94 -7.72 7.37 7.65
CA ILE A 94 -6.89 8.57 7.80
C ILE A 94 -7.66 9.58 8.63
N TRP A 95 -6.97 10.37 9.46
CA TRP A 95 -7.60 11.46 10.21
C TRP A 95 -7.29 12.79 9.54
N GLN A 96 -8.30 13.43 8.98
CA GLN A 96 -8.20 14.73 8.33
C GLN A 96 -9.01 15.75 9.12
N GLN A 97 -8.36 16.80 9.61
CA GLN A 97 -9.01 17.87 10.39
C GLN A 97 -9.83 17.35 11.58
N GLY A 98 -9.33 16.31 12.27
CA GLY A 98 -9.99 15.70 13.42
C GLY A 98 -11.09 14.69 13.09
N VAL A 99 -11.43 14.51 11.80
CA VAL A 99 -12.45 13.56 11.35
C VAL A 99 -11.77 12.33 10.75
N SER A 100 -12.27 11.14 11.07
CA SER A 100 -11.81 9.91 10.42
C SER A 100 -12.44 9.78 9.03
N VAL A 101 -11.60 9.68 8.01
CA VAL A 101 -11.96 9.38 6.63
C VAL A 101 -11.47 7.97 6.32
N GLU A 102 -12.29 7.18 5.67
CA GLU A 102 -11.94 5.82 5.26
C GLU A 102 -11.82 5.75 3.75
N VAL A 103 -10.69 5.25 3.28
CA VAL A 103 -10.36 5.09 1.86
C VAL A 103 -10.26 3.60 1.57
N THR A 104 -10.96 3.14 0.54
CA THR A 104 -10.83 1.78 0.03
C THR A 104 -9.82 1.77 -1.11
N VAL A 105 -8.88 0.83 -1.11
CA VAL A 105 -7.85 0.67 -2.15
C VAL A 105 -7.68 -0.81 -2.51
N ASP A 106 -7.12 -1.06 -3.70
CA ASP A 106 -6.61 -2.39 -4.04
C ASP A 106 -5.17 -2.63 -3.54
N ASP A 107 -4.63 -3.85 -3.69
CA ASP A 107 -3.26 -4.18 -3.29
C ASP A 107 -2.22 -4.14 -4.41
N ARG A 108 -2.49 -3.41 -5.50
CA ARG A 108 -1.47 -3.17 -6.51
C ARG A 108 -0.49 -2.11 -5.99
N VAL A 109 0.78 -2.48 -5.92
CA VAL A 109 1.87 -1.57 -5.54
C VAL A 109 2.72 -1.28 -6.79
N PRO A 110 3.10 -0.02 -7.04
CA PRO A 110 4.02 0.32 -8.11
C PRO A 110 5.44 -0.14 -7.77
N CYS A 111 6.05 -0.92 -8.66
CA CYS A 111 7.42 -1.40 -8.50
C CYS A 111 8.28 -1.01 -9.70
N ILE A 112 9.58 -0.77 -9.48
CA ILE A 112 10.55 -0.60 -10.56
C ILE A 112 10.57 -1.89 -11.40
N LYS A 113 10.37 -1.78 -12.71
CA LYS A 113 10.25 -2.94 -13.61
C LYS A 113 11.49 -3.83 -13.65
N SER A 114 12.68 -3.25 -13.49
CA SER A 114 13.97 -3.97 -13.53
C SER A 114 14.29 -4.71 -12.22
N SER A 115 14.03 -4.11 -11.06
CA SER A 115 14.38 -4.68 -9.74
C SER A 115 13.21 -5.30 -8.98
N ARG A 116 11.98 -4.98 -9.39
CA ARG A 116 10.71 -5.29 -8.70
C ARG A 116 10.60 -4.74 -7.28
N ARG A 117 11.49 -3.82 -6.90
CA ARG A 117 11.38 -3.08 -5.63
C ARG A 117 10.24 -2.07 -5.74
N PRO A 118 9.48 -1.82 -4.66
CA PRO A 118 8.56 -0.70 -4.60
C PRO A 118 9.29 0.59 -4.97
N ILE A 119 8.64 1.47 -5.75
CA ILE A 119 9.11 2.84 -5.91
C ILE A 119 8.83 3.64 -4.65
#